data_AF-A0A413UEJ5-F1
#
_entry.id   AF-A0A413UEJ5-F1
#
_cell.length_a   1.000
_cell.length_b   1.000
_cell.length_c   1.000
_cell.angle_alpha   90.00
_cell.angle_beta   90.00
_cell.angle_gamma   90.00
#
_symmetry.space_group_name_H-M   'P 1'
#
loop_
_entity.id
_entity.type
_entity.pdbx_description
1 polymer ?
#
loop_
_entity_poly.entity_id
_entity_poly.type
_entity_poly.pdbx_seq_one_letter_code
_entity_poly.pdbx_strand_id
1 'polypeptide(L)'
;MSGGSYSYVYCKVEDECVNRMFDSQLNEMMKDLVKVLHDLEWWQSSDTGEDTYRMAVTEFKKKWFKQTKIDVQKQIESEFKRTKDELMKEFKYLNDDE
;
A
#
# COMPACT_ATOMS: atom_id res chain seq x y z
N MET A 1 25.66 -13.41 -15.96
CA MET A 1 24.74 -12.42 -15.36
C MET A 1 23.39 -13.11 -15.19
N SER A 2 22.99 -13.46 -13.97
CA SER A 2 21.67 -14.07 -13.75
C SER A 2 20.62 -12.97 -13.77
N GLY A 3 19.79 -12.94 -14.81
CA GLY A 3 18.59 -12.11 -14.86
C GLY A 3 17.70 -12.49 -13.70
N GLY A 4 17.64 -11.63 -12.69
CA GLY A 4 16.88 -11.85 -11.47
C GLY A 4 15.41 -12.07 -11.79
N SER A 5 14.84 -13.08 -11.15
CA SER A 5 13.44 -13.52 -11.21
C SER A 5 12.48 -12.47 -10.63
N TYR A 6 12.39 -11.28 -11.24
CA TYR A 6 11.29 -10.37 -10.93
C TYR A 6 10.15 -10.57 -11.93
N SER A 7 8.93 -10.58 -11.40
CA SER A 7 7.74 -10.99 -12.12
C SER A 7 7.22 -9.97 -13.14
N TYR A 8 7.85 -8.78 -13.21
CA TYR A 8 7.47 -7.63 -14.04
C TYR A 8 5.97 -7.38 -13.97
N VAL A 9 5.43 -7.36 -12.74
CA VAL A 9 4.00 -7.19 -12.48
C VAL A 9 3.54 -5.84 -12.99
N TYR A 10 4.36 -4.80 -12.86
CA TYR A 10 4.04 -3.49 -13.41
C TYR A 10 3.84 -3.54 -14.93
N CYS A 11 4.69 -4.26 -15.68
CA CYS A 11 4.51 -4.45 -17.13
C CYS A 11 3.20 -5.18 -17.45
N LYS A 12 2.88 -6.26 -16.71
CA LYS A 12 1.63 -6.99 -16.92
C LYS A 12 0.41 -6.13 -16.64
N VAL A 13 0.43 -5.33 -15.58
CA VAL A 13 -0.66 -4.40 -15.25
C VAL A 13 -0.76 -3.29 -16.28
N GLU A 14 0.37 -2.79 -16.78
CA GLU A 14 0.40 -1.81 -17.87
C GLU A 14 -0.26 -2.39 -19.13
N ASP A 15 0.19 -3.55 -19.59
CA ASP A 15 -0.29 -4.17 -20.83
C ASP A 15 -1.75 -4.61 -20.76
N GLU A 16 -2.17 -5.18 -19.62
CA GLU A 16 -3.48 -5.83 -19.49
C GLU A 16 -4.58 -4.91 -18.94
N CYS A 17 -4.22 -3.78 -18.30
CA CYS A 17 -5.23 -2.92 -17.67
C CYS A 17 -5.21 -1.48 -18.19
N VAL A 18 -4.06 -0.90 -18.54
CA VAL A 18 -4.02 0.49 -19.00
C VAL A 18 -4.77 0.64 -20.32
N ASN A 19 -5.67 1.63 -20.39
CA ASN A 19 -6.59 1.88 -21.51
C ASN A 19 -7.63 0.77 -21.76
N ARG A 20 -7.68 -0.29 -20.94
CA ARG A 20 -8.62 -1.41 -21.05
C ARG A 20 -9.69 -1.42 -19.96
N MET A 21 -9.75 -0.39 -19.12
CA MET A 21 -10.75 -0.29 -18.05
C MET A 21 -12.14 0.17 -18.53
N PHE A 22 -12.27 0.55 -19.80
CA PHE A 22 -13.49 1.16 -20.37
C PHE A 22 -14.00 2.40 -19.61
N ASP A 23 -13.13 3.02 -18.80
CA ASP A 23 -13.38 4.23 -18.03
C ASP A 23 -12.11 5.08 -18.02
N SER A 24 -12.25 6.38 -18.32
CA SER A 24 -11.10 7.28 -18.48
C SER A 24 -10.38 7.56 -17.16
N GLN A 25 -11.11 7.65 -16.04
CA GLN A 25 -10.53 7.88 -14.72
C GLN A 25 -9.81 6.62 -14.21
N LEU A 26 -10.41 5.44 -14.40
CA LEU A 26 -9.76 4.19 -14.04
C LEU A 26 -8.52 3.95 -14.90
N ASN A 27 -8.54 4.28 -16.20
CA ASN A 27 -7.36 4.19 -17.06
C ASN A 27 -6.23 5.11 -16.59
N GLU A 28 -6.55 6.31 -16.12
CA GLU A 28 -5.59 7.23 -15.53
C GLU A 28 -5.05 6.69 -14.19
N MET A 29 -5.92 6.12 -13.35
CA MET A 29 -5.51 5.49 -12.09
C MET A 29 -4.58 4.31 -12.32
N MET A 30 -4.85 3.46 -13.32
CA MET A 30 -3.97 2.34 -13.65
C MET A 30 -2.59 2.81 -14.10
N LYS A 31 -2.49 3.90 -14.88
CA LYS A 31 -1.19 4.48 -15.26
C LYS A 31 -0.39 4.93 -14.05
N ASP A 32 -1.03 5.62 -13.10
CA ASP A 32 -0.34 6.06 -11.89
C ASP A 32 0.02 4.85 -10.98
N LEU A 33 -0.79 3.79 -10.98
CA LEU A 33 -0.53 2.58 -10.21
C LEU A 33 0.68 1.81 -10.78
N VAL A 34 0.83 1.76 -12.11
CA VAL A 34 2.00 1.15 -12.77
C VAL A 34 3.30 1.76 -12.26
N LYS A 35 3.37 3.09 -12.08
CA LYS A 35 4.53 3.77 -11.48
C LYS A 35 4.84 3.26 -10.07
N VAL A 36 3.81 3.11 -9.22
CA VAL A 36 3.98 2.59 -7.86
C VAL A 36 4.49 1.15 -7.87
N LEU A 37 3.97 0.30 -8.75
CA LEU A 37 4.39 -1.09 -8.89
C LEU A 37 5.83 -1.20 -9.39
N HIS A 38 6.21 -0.36 -10.35
CA HIS A 38 7.57 -0.28 -10.87
C HIS A 38 8.57 0.07 -9.75
N ASP A 39 8.32 1.15 -9.01
CA ASP A 39 9.22 1.61 -7.95
C ASP A 39 9.26 0.62 -6.76
N LEU A 40 8.17 -0.12 -6.53
CA LEU A 40 8.15 -1.24 -5.57
C LEU A 40 9.10 -2.36 -6.00
N GLU A 41 9.00 -2.82 -7.24
CA GLU A 41 9.86 -3.90 -7.74
C GLU A 41 11.33 -3.47 -7.72
N TRP A 42 11.65 -2.24 -8.14
CA TRP A 42 13.01 -1.70 -8.14
C TRP A 42 13.58 -1.51 -6.72
N TRP A 43 12.75 -1.09 -5.77
CA TRP A 43 13.17 -1.04 -4.37
C TRP A 43 13.47 -2.44 -3.83
N GLN A 44 12.60 -3.42 -4.09
CA GLN A 44 12.77 -4.78 -3.60
C GLN A 44 13.92 -5.53 -4.30
N SER A 45 14.27 -5.15 -5.53
CA SER A 45 15.47 -5.65 -6.22
C SER A 45 16.76 -4.92 -5.80
N SER A 46 16.67 -3.90 -4.93
CA SER A 46 17.77 -3.01 -4.54
C SER A 46 18.34 -2.16 -5.69
N ASP A 47 17.59 -1.98 -6.78
CA ASP A 47 17.95 -1.06 -7.87
C ASP A 47 17.66 0.41 -7.49
N THR A 48 16.70 0.64 -6.59
CA THR A 48 16.40 1.96 -6.01
C THR A 48 16.24 1.95 -4.50
N GLY A 49 16.32 3.13 -3.88
CA GLY A 49 16.01 3.31 -2.47
C GLY A 49 14.52 3.22 -2.14
N GLU A 50 14.21 2.97 -0.87
CA GLU A 50 12.84 2.96 -0.34
C GLU A 50 12.16 4.33 -0.50
N ASP A 51 12.94 5.41 -0.43
CA ASP A 51 12.49 6.79 -0.54
C ASP A 51 11.78 7.05 -1.89
N THR A 52 12.30 6.52 -2.99
CA THR A 52 11.65 6.59 -4.32
C THR A 52 10.28 5.94 -4.30
N TYR A 53 10.18 4.71 -3.79
CA TYR A 53 8.91 4.00 -3.66
C TYR A 53 7.91 4.74 -2.76
N ARG A 54 8.37 5.24 -1.60
CA ARG A 54 7.51 5.98 -0.66
C ARG A 54 7.00 7.30 -1.25
N MET A 55 7.81 7.96 -2.09
CA MET A 55 7.39 9.15 -2.82
C MET A 55 6.28 8.82 -3.82
N ALA A 56 6.45 7.78 -4.64
CA ALA A 56 5.42 7.33 -5.60
C ALA A 56 4.10 6.94 -4.91
N VAL A 57 4.16 6.22 -3.79
CA VAL A 57 2.97 5.88 -2.98
C VAL A 57 2.28 7.14 -2.46
N THR A 58 3.05 8.12 -1.98
CA THR A 58 2.49 9.37 -1.43
C THR A 58 1.78 10.16 -2.53
N GLU A 59 2.39 10.30 -3.71
CA GLU A 59 1.78 10.96 -4.87
C GLU A 59 0.49 10.27 -5.31
N PHE A 60 0.53 8.93 -5.45
CA PHE A 60 -0.64 8.13 -5.83
C PHE A 60 -1.79 8.30 -4.84
N LYS A 61 -1.53 8.10 -3.54
CA LYS A 61 -2.56 8.18 -2.50
C LYS A 61 -3.14 9.59 -2.38
N LYS A 62 -2.30 10.62 -2.53
CA LYS A 62 -2.74 12.02 -2.52
C LYS A 62 -3.72 12.31 -3.66
N LYS A 63 -3.46 11.77 -4.86
CA LYS A 63 -4.31 11.95 -6.03
C LYS A 63 -5.62 11.15 -5.94
N TRP A 64 -5.53 9.85 -5.65
CA TRP A 64 -6.65 8.93 -5.86
C TRP A 64 -7.51 8.68 -4.62
N PHE A 65 -6.91 8.61 -3.44
CA PHE A 65 -7.68 8.34 -2.22
C PHE A 65 -8.07 9.62 -1.49
N LYS A 66 -7.54 10.77 -1.93
CA LYS A 66 -7.65 12.06 -1.22
C LYS A 66 -7.36 11.91 0.27
N GLN A 67 -6.54 10.92 0.62
CA GLN A 67 -6.38 10.45 1.99
C GLN A 67 -5.73 11.58 2.77
N THR A 68 -6.46 12.14 3.71
CA THR A 68 -5.95 13.24 4.52
C THR A 68 -5.15 12.68 5.69
N LYS A 69 -4.30 13.50 6.29
CA LYS A 69 -3.65 13.15 7.57
C LYS A 69 -4.68 12.77 8.64
N ILE A 70 -5.88 13.37 8.59
CA ILE A 70 -6.99 13.11 9.50
C ILE A 70 -7.55 11.68 9.30
N ASP A 71 -7.67 11.21 8.07
CA ASP A 71 -8.17 9.85 7.80
C ASP A 71 -7.20 8.78 8.30
N VAL A 72 -5.89 9.01 8.12
CA VAL A 72 -4.84 8.14 8.66
C VAL A 72 -4.84 8.17 10.19
N GLN A 73 -5.01 9.37 10.79
CA GLN A 73 -5.11 9.50 12.25
C GLN A 73 -6.32 8.74 12.81
N LYS A 74 -7.49 8.84 12.18
CA LYS A 74 -8.68 8.07 12.58
C LYS A 74 -8.44 6.56 12.49
N GLN A 75 -7.76 6.10 11.44
CA GLN A 75 -7.40 4.69 11.29
C GLN A 75 -6.48 4.23 12.43
N ILE A 76 -5.43 5.01 12.73
CA ILE A 76 -4.52 4.76 13.86
C ILE A 76 -5.32 4.64 15.17
N GLU A 77 -6.16 5.63 15.49
CA GLU A 77 -6.98 5.64 16.71
C GLU A 77 -7.91 4.42 16.78
N SER A 78 -8.49 4.02 15.65
CA SER A 78 -9.37 2.84 15.58
C SER A 78 -8.63 1.53 15.85
N GLU A 79 -7.43 1.36 15.29
CA GLU A 79 -6.60 0.16 15.51
C GLU A 79 -6.08 0.09 16.95
N PHE A 80 -5.65 1.22 17.52
CA PHE A 80 -5.26 1.31 18.94
C PHE A 80 -6.42 0.95 19.87
N LYS A 81 -7.62 1.49 19.59
CA LYS A 81 -8.81 1.18 20.37
C LYS A 81 -9.16 -0.30 20.29
N ARG A 82 -9.19 -0.87 19.08
CA ARG A 82 -9.45 -2.30 18.86
C ARG A 82 -8.48 -3.18 19.63
N THR A 83 -7.19 -2.91 19.49
CA THR A 83 -6.11 -3.67 20.16
C THR A 83 -6.23 -3.56 21.68
N LYS A 84 -6.50 -2.36 22.21
CA LYS A 84 -6.72 -2.16 23.64
C LYS A 84 -7.92 -2.96 24.15
N ASP A 85 -9.04 -2.93 23.43
CA ASP A 85 -10.26 -3.65 23.83
C ASP A 85 -10.05 -5.17 23.81
N GLU A 86 -9.28 -5.69 22.85
CA GLU A 86 -8.85 -7.08 22.78
C GLU A 86 -7.99 -7.46 23.98
N LEU A 87 -6.92 -6.71 24.26
CA LEU A 87 -6.03 -6.96 25.40
C LEU A 87 -6.74 -6.82 26.75
N MET A 88 -7.69 -5.88 26.90
CA MET A 88 -8.46 -5.73 28.13
C MET A 88 -9.43 -6.89 28.35
N LYS A 89 -9.89 -7.58 27.29
CA LYS A 89 -10.64 -8.82 27.44
C LYS A 89 -9.72 -9.93 27.95
N GLU A 90 -8.56 -10.12 27.31
CA GLU A 90 -7.57 -11.10 27.74
C GLU A 90 -7.15 -10.89 29.20
N PHE A 91 -6.85 -9.65 29.58
CA PHE A 91 -6.52 -9.26 30.95
C PHE A 91 -7.61 -9.64 31.96
N LYS A 92 -8.90 -9.51 31.59
CA LYS A 92 -10.01 -9.92 32.46
C LYS A 92 -10.20 -11.44 32.56
N TYR A 93 -9.77 -12.19 31.55
CA TYR A 93 -9.83 -13.66 31.57
C TYR A 93 -8.71 -14.27 32.41
N LEU A 94 -7.58 -13.57 32.51
CA LEU A 94 -6.49 -13.91 33.43
C LEU A 94 -6.92 -13.52 34.85
N ASN A 95 -7.67 -14.39 35.51
CA ASN A 95 -7.79 -14.32 36.97
C ASN A 95 -6.45 -14.81 37.52
N ASP A 96 -5.68 -13.89 38.10
CA ASP A 96 -4.59 -14.28 38.98
C ASP A 96 -5.24 -14.94 40.20
N ASP A 97 -5.15 -16.28 40.28
CA ASP A 97 -5.45 -17.01 41.50
C ASP A 97 -4.41 -16.55 42.55
N GLU A 98 -4.80 -15.59 43.39
CA GLU A 98 -4.02 -15.10 44.54
C GLU A 98 -3.69 -16.23 45.53
#